data_AF-A0A0Q7KI42-F1
#
_entry.id   AF-A0A0Q7KI42-F1
#
_cell.length_a   1.000
_cell.length_b   1.000
_cell.length_c   1.000
_cell.angle_alpha   90.00
_cell.angle_beta   90.00
_cell.angle_gamma   90.00
#
_symmetry.space_group_name_H-M   'P 1'
#
loop_
_entity.id
_entity.type
_entity.pdbx_description
1 polymer ?
#
loop_
_entity_poly.entity_id
_entity_poly.type
_entity_poly.pdbx_seq_one_letter_code
_entity_poly.pdbx_strand_id
1 'polypeptide(L)'
;MTADETPAEVDAPAHTPVLRVVKGDLTPEELAALVAVVAARNAAAAHAAARTKPAPRSEWGHPARQARAPHTFGPDQWRRSAFGR
;
A
#
# COMPACT_ATOMS: atom_id res chain seq x y z
N MET A 1 24.97 8.81 55.31
CA MET A 1 24.02 9.54 54.46
C MET A 1 24.54 9.49 53.03
N THR A 2 24.32 8.37 52.35
CA THR A 2 24.58 8.21 50.92
C THR A 2 23.30 7.68 50.33
N ALA A 3 22.64 8.52 49.55
CA ALA A 3 21.38 8.21 48.92
C ALA A 3 21.60 7.16 47.84
N ASP A 4 20.80 6.11 47.93
CA ASP A 4 20.58 5.11 46.89
C ASP A 4 19.91 5.83 45.71
N GLU A 5 20.60 5.93 44.57
CA GLU A 5 20.02 6.45 43.33
C GLU A 5 19.45 5.26 42.56
N THR A 6 18.19 4.94 42.86
CA THR A 6 17.38 4.02 42.05
C THR A 6 17.15 4.69 40.69
N PRO A 7 17.65 4.16 39.55
CA PRO A 7 17.26 4.69 38.26
C PRO A 7 15.78 4.35 38.06
N ALA A 8 14.99 5.39 37.87
CA ALA A 8 13.56 5.30 37.61
C ALA A 8 13.30 4.34 36.43
N GLU A 9 12.72 3.19 36.75
CA GLU A 9 12.11 2.28 35.80
C GLU A 9 11.04 3.07 35.02
N VAL A 10 11.34 3.44 33.77
CA VAL A 10 10.39 4.10 32.89
C VAL A 10 9.44 3.03 32.36
N ASP A 11 8.36 2.78 33.10
CA ASP A 11 7.21 2.02 32.63
C ASP A 11 6.47 2.85 31.57
N ALA A 12 6.95 2.78 30.32
CA ALA A 12 6.28 3.35 29.16
C ALA A 12 5.23 2.33 28.66
N PRO A 13 4.02 2.78 28.23
CA PRO A 13 2.94 1.86 27.86
C PRO A 13 3.43 0.89 26.79
N ALA A 14 3.00 -0.37 26.87
CA ALA A 14 3.43 -1.44 25.97
C ALA A 14 3.11 -1.10 24.50
N HIS A 15 4.03 -0.42 23.81
CA HIS A 15 3.93 -0.11 22.40
C HIS A 15 4.18 -1.41 21.64
N THR A 16 3.18 -1.90 20.93
CA THR A 16 3.40 -3.00 19.99
C THR A 16 4.35 -2.50 18.91
N PRO A 17 5.55 -3.08 18.75
CA PRO A 17 6.55 -2.57 17.84
C PRO A 17 6.07 -2.73 16.39
N VAL A 18 6.13 -1.65 15.61
CA VAL A 18 5.75 -1.64 14.18
C VAL A 18 6.67 -2.55 13.35
N LEU A 19 7.93 -2.67 13.76
CA LEU A 19 8.95 -3.52 13.15
C LEU A 19 9.70 -4.28 14.26
N ARG A 20 9.99 -5.56 14.03
CA ARG A 20 10.78 -6.41 14.94
C ARG A 20 11.91 -7.08 14.18
N VAL A 21 13.13 -6.95 14.69
CA VAL A 21 14.29 -7.71 14.21
C VAL A 21 14.15 -9.14 14.70
N VAL A 22 13.99 -10.10 13.79
CA VAL A 22 13.81 -11.52 14.14
C VAL A 22 15.15 -12.25 14.21
N LYS A 23 16.18 -11.74 13.53
CA LYS A 23 17.51 -12.37 13.45
C LYS A 23 18.60 -11.32 13.25
N GLY A 24 19.75 -11.52 13.88
CA GLY A 24 20.92 -10.65 13.83
C GLY A 24 21.02 -9.76 15.06
N ASP A 25 22.26 -9.44 15.47
CA ASP A 25 22.54 -8.42 16.45
C ASP A 25 23.02 -7.17 15.69
N LEU A 26 22.17 -6.16 15.62
CA LEU A 26 22.41 -4.95 14.84
C LEU A 26 22.95 -3.88 15.77
N THR A 27 24.01 -3.19 15.33
CA THR A 27 24.42 -1.99 16.07
C THR A 27 23.32 -0.91 15.98
N PRO A 28 23.28 0.04 16.92
CA PRO A 28 22.30 1.13 16.88
C PRO A 28 22.31 1.90 15.54
N GLU A 29 23.49 2.06 14.95
CA GLU A 29 23.69 2.75 13.67
C GLU A 29 23.09 1.95 12.51
N GLU A 30 23.26 0.63 12.50
CA GLU A 30 22.70 -0.25 11.47
C GLU A 30 21.17 -0.31 11.58
N LEU A 31 20.64 -0.37 12.80
CA LEU A 31 19.20 -0.29 13.04
C LEU A 31 18.63 1.04 12.53
N ALA A 32 19.31 2.17 12.81
CA ALA A 32 18.90 3.49 12.32
C ALA A 32 18.92 3.55 10.79
N ALA A 33 19.94 2.98 10.14
CA ALA A 33 20.04 2.91 8.69
C ALA A 33 18.87 2.10 8.09
N LEU A 34 18.54 0.95 8.69
CA LEU A 34 17.39 0.12 8.28
C LEU A 34 16.07 0.88 8.38
N VAL A 35 15.83 1.55 9.51
CA VAL A 35 14.62 2.36 9.71
C VAL A 35 14.54 3.49 8.68
N ALA A 36 15.65 4.18 8.42
CA ALA A 36 15.71 5.26 7.44
C ALA A 36 15.35 4.76 6.02
N VAL A 37 15.88 3.61 5.60
CA VAL A 37 15.57 3.01 4.29
C VAL A 37 14.10 2.63 4.18
N VAL A 38 13.54 1.98 5.20
CA VAL A 38 12.12 1.59 5.20
C VAL A 38 11.22 2.82 5.16
N ALA A 39 11.52 3.85 5.95
CA ALA A 39 10.79 5.11 5.94
C ALA A 39 10.86 5.81 4.57
N ALA A 40 12.05 5.90 3.98
CA ALA A 40 12.25 6.49 2.66
C ALA A 40 11.46 5.75 1.56
N ARG A 41 11.46 4.42 1.59
CA ARG A 41 10.70 3.60 0.64
C ARG A 41 9.19 3.83 0.78
N ASN A 42 8.68 3.91 2.01
CA ASN A 42 7.27 4.19 2.27
C ASN A 42 6.88 5.60 1.81
N ALA A 43 7.73 6.59 2.06
CA ALA A 43 7.52 7.97 1.59
C ALA A 43 7.50 8.03 0.05
N ALA A 44 8.41 7.33 -0.62
CA ALA A 44 8.45 7.26 -2.08
C ALA A 44 7.18 6.61 -2.65
N ALA A 45 6.69 5.52 -2.03
CA ALA A 45 5.45 4.86 -2.42
C ALA A 45 4.22 5.77 -2.22
N ALA A 46 4.13 6.47 -1.09
CA ALA A 46 3.07 7.45 -0.83
C ALA A 46 3.09 8.60 -1.85
N HIS A 47 4.29 9.11 -2.17
CA HIS A 47 4.45 10.15 -3.18
C HIS A 47 4.08 9.66 -4.59
N ALA A 48 4.40 8.41 -4.94
CA ALA A 48 3.96 7.81 -6.19
C ALA A 48 2.43 7.71 -6.24
N ALA A 49 1.81 7.18 -5.18
CA ALA A 49 0.36 7.05 -5.06
C ALA A 49 -0.38 8.39 -5.20
N ALA A 50 0.15 9.46 -4.59
CA ALA A 50 -0.43 10.79 -4.68
C ALA A 50 -0.39 11.39 -6.11
N ARG A 51 0.55 10.95 -6.95
CA ARG A 51 0.71 11.43 -8.33
C ARG A 51 0.02 10.54 -9.37
N THR A 52 -0.37 9.33 -9.00
CA THR A 52 -1.02 8.40 -9.92
C THR A 52 -2.52 8.63 -9.96
N LYS A 53 -3.07 8.76 -11.17
CA LYS A 53 -4.52 8.60 -11.39
C LYS A 53 -4.93 7.18 -10.98
N PRO A 54 -6.17 6.96 -10.50
CA PRO A 54 -6.66 5.61 -10.25
C PRO A 54 -6.40 4.72 -11.47
N ALA A 55 -5.77 3.56 -11.25
CA ALA A 55 -5.59 2.60 -12.32
C ALA A 55 -6.98 2.24 -12.89
N PRO A 56 -7.12 2.13 -14.23
CA PRO A 56 -8.38 1.66 -14.80
C PRO A 56 -8.71 0.30 -14.18
N ARG A 57 -9.98 0.12 -13.81
CA ARG A 57 -10.45 -1.16 -13.25
C ARG A 57 -10.13 -2.28 -14.25
N SER A 58 -9.67 -3.41 -13.73
CA SER A 58 -9.43 -4.58 -14.58
C SER A 58 -10.73 -5.03 -15.24
N GLU A 59 -10.73 -5.05 -16.57
CA GLU A 59 -11.85 -5.53 -17.38
C GLU A 59 -12.00 -7.06 -17.35
N TRP A 60 -10.95 -7.79 -16.96
CA TRP A 60 -10.94 -9.27 -16.93
C TRP A 60 -11.98 -9.88 -15.98
N GLY A 61 -12.39 -9.14 -14.95
CA GLY A 61 -13.40 -9.57 -13.98
C GLY A 61 -14.70 -8.76 -14.00
N HIS A 62 -14.95 -7.98 -15.05
CA HIS A 62 -16.11 -7.10 -15.10
C HIS A 62 -17.41 -7.93 -15.18
N PRO A 63 -18.39 -7.76 -14.26
CA PRO A 63 -19.61 -8.58 -14.24
C PRO A 63 -20.40 -8.55 -15.56
N ALA A 64 -20.37 -7.43 -16.29
CA ALA A 64 -21.00 -7.33 -17.61
C ALA A 64 -20.42 -8.30 -18.66
N ARG A 65 -19.25 -8.91 -18.43
CA ARG A 65 -18.68 -9.96 -19.29
C ARG A 65 -19.12 -11.37 -18.89
N GLN A 66 -19.75 -11.54 -17.72
CA GLN A 66 -20.29 -12.83 -17.28
C GLN A 66 -21.62 -13.16 -17.96
N ALA A 67 -22.32 -12.14 -18.49
CA ALA A 67 -23.54 -12.31 -19.25
C ALA A 67 -23.34 -11.84 -20.69
N ARG A 68 -23.99 -12.53 -21.64
CA ARG A 68 -24.01 -12.11 -23.03
C ARG A 68 -24.86 -10.85 -23.16
N ALA A 69 -24.31 -9.79 -23.77
CA ALA A 69 -25.09 -8.62 -24.12
C ALA A 69 -26.15 -8.98 -25.18
N PRO A 70 -27.39 -8.46 -25.06
CA PRO A 70 -28.42 -8.69 -26.06
C PRO A 70 -28.01 -8.07 -27.40
N HIS A 71 -28.47 -8.68 -28.49
CA HIS A 71 -28.32 -8.09 -29.82
C HIS A 71 -29.22 -6.87 -29.97
N THR A 72 -28.64 -5.76 -30.41
CA THR A 72 -29.39 -4.54 -30.73
C THR A 72 -29.86 -4.61 -32.19
N PHE A 73 -31.18 -4.65 -32.40
CA PHE A 73 -31.79 -4.61 -33.73
C PHE A 73 -32.29 -3.20 -34.04
N GLY A 74 -32.20 -2.77 -35.31
CA GLY A 74 -32.74 -1.50 -35.76
C GLY A 74 -32.02 -0.95 -37.00
N PRO A 75 -32.60 0.08 -37.65
CA PRO A 75 -31.96 0.78 -38.76
C PRO A 75 -30.54 1.21 -38.38
N ASP A 76 -29.60 1.04 -39.31
CA ASP A 76 -28.18 1.41 -39.18
C ASP A 76 -27.35 0.71 -38.08
N GLN A 77 -27.93 -0.20 -37.28
CA GLN A 77 -27.18 -0.85 -36.19
C GLN A 77 -26.08 -1.79 -36.70
N TRP A 78 -26.26 -2.39 -37.88
CA TRP A 78 -25.21 -3.17 -38.57
C TRP A 78 -24.03 -2.31 -39.05
N ARG A 79 -24.27 -1.05 -39.42
CA ARG A 79 -23.18 -0.12 -39.76
C ARG A 79 -22.44 0.33 -38.50
N ARG A 80 -23.18 0.59 -37.42
CA ARG A 80 -22.63 1.00 -36.11
C ARG A 80 -21.84 -0.09 -35.37
N SER A 81 -21.99 -1.36 -35.73
CA SER A 81 -21.16 -2.43 -35.17
C SER A 81 -19.74 -2.45 -35.76
N ALA A 82 -19.56 -1.96 -36.99
CA ALA A 82 -18.26 -1.92 -37.67
C ALA A 82 -17.50 -0.60 -37.43
N PHE A 83 -18.24 0.49 -37.18
CA PHE A 83 -17.67 1.80 -36.86
C PHE A 83 -18.17 2.19 -35.47
N GLY A 84 -17.30 2.03 -34.47
CA GLY A 84 -17.60 2.38 -33.08
C GLY A 84 -18.03 3.84 -32.93
N ARG A 85 -18.66 4.14 -31.79
CA ARG A 85 -18.93 5.53 -31.37
C ARG A 85 -17.64 6.28 -31.05
#